data_AF-A0A0C3NIA6-F1
#
_entry.id   AF-A0A0C3NIA6-F1
#
_cell.length_a   1.000
_cell.length_b   1.000
_cell.length_c   1.000
_cell.angle_alpha   90.00
_cell.angle_beta   90.00
_cell.angle_gamma   90.00
#
_symmetry.space_group_name_H-M   'P 1'
#
loop_
_entity.id
_entity.type
_entity.pdbx_description
1 polymer ?
#
loop_
_entity_poly.entity_id
_entity_poly.type
_entity_poly.pdbx_seq_one_letter_code
_entity_poly.pdbx_strand_id
1 'polypeptide(L)'
;MPGPPPAPRVSNLGKATRSGGLSLEEIVNDPDAEIKDSESARLFLDQLYTIQGEPTTPEHISHALFYISQAKGVSNTLRSAIRATAYLVRDLATSEIAESITKAVSERLETSVVAAISPQVAKILSASENLTKINEDAETLSSHITEKDMKTFIATQNRAIPPTPYRDALASTPPNPNQIPLGKRLSPEYAKAHAAIKERQILIDPGSNHHLLNSTTSRETIIDHIKQALESVDRIDGPDMQLKSIAQLRNNGILIELNSQEAAAWIKAAPNKETFLARLGGEAAIKDRQYNIVIPFLPITTDTERPETLRDMESANNIPQGSISQIKWIKDPAKRA
;
A
#
# COMPACT_ATOMS: atom_id res chain seq x y z
N MET A 1 -14.26 -83.15 -10.29
CA MET A 1 -13.27 -82.14 -9.86
C MET A 1 -13.97 -80.78 -9.67
N PRO A 2 -14.49 -80.49 -8.46
CA PRO A 2 -14.84 -79.14 -8.03
C PRO A 2 -13.70 -78.57 -7.16
N GLY A 3 -13.31 -77.31 -7.40
CA GLY A 3 -12.18 -76.65 -6.73
C GLY A 3 -12.41 -76.38 -5.23
N PRO A 4 -11.33 -76.22 -4.45
CA PRO A 4 -11.41 -76.07 -3.00
C PRO A 4 -11.92 -74.66 -2.59
N PRO A 5 -12.58 -74.53 -1.43
CA PRO A 5 -13.11 -73.26 -0.95
C PRO A 5 -11.98 -72.31 -0.51
N PRO A 6 -12.18 -70.99 -0.58
CA PRO A 6 -11.18 -70.02 -0.18
C PRO A 6 -10.98 -70.01 1.34
N ALA A 7 -9.72 -70.06 1.75
CA ALA A 7 -9.26 -70.03 3.13
C ALA A 7 -9.67 -68.71 3.85
N PRO A 8 -9.85 -68.75 5.18
CA PRO A 8 -10.18 -67.56 5.96
C PRO A 8 -8.98 -66.59 5.99
N ARG A 9 -9.28 -65.31 5.76
CA ARG A 9 -8.31 -64.22 5.86
C ARG A 9 -7.73 -64.16 7.28
N VAL A 10 -6.47 -64.56 7.40
CA VAL A 10 -5.61 -64.23 8.52
C VAL A 10 -5.28 -62.74 8.41
N SER A 11 -5.84 -61.89 9.27
CA SER A 11 -5.32 -60.55 9.53
C SER A 11 -4.45 -60.63 10.78
N ASN A 12 -3.17 -60.91 10.56
CA ASN A 12 -2.16 -60.83 11.60
C ASN A 12 -1.86 -59.35 11.91
N LEU A 13 -2.05 -59.01 13.18
CA LEU A 13 -1.07 -58.33 14.03
C LEU A 13 -0.62 -56.91 13.64
N GLY A 14 -1.25 -55.92 14.29
CA GLY A 14 -0.59 -54.68 14.70
C GLY A 14 -0.64 -54.55 16.22
N LYS A 15 0.47 -54.87 16.90
CA LYS A 15 0.69 -54.62 18.34
C LYS A 15 1.10 -53.15 18.55
N ALA A 16 0.57 -52.49 19.59
CA ALA A 16 1.27 -51.62 20.58
C ALA A 16 0.29 -50.59 21.22
N THR A 17 -0.25 -50.87 22.41
CA THR A 17 0.07 -50.25 23.72
C THR A 17 -0.07 -48.71 23.86
N ARG A 18 -1.07 -48.24 24.62
CA ARG A 18 -0.90 -47.66 25.98
C ARG A 18 -2.21 -47.15 26.61
N SER A 19 -2.32 -47.39 27.92
CA SER A 19 -3.35 -46.98 28.90
C SER A 19 -4.59 -47.87 28.99
N GLY A 20 -4.92 -48.26 30.22
CA GLY A 20 -5.84 -49.33 30.56
C GLY A 20 -7.26 -48.87 30.81
N GLY A 21 -8.20 -49.72 30.40
CA GLY A 21 -9.38 -50.16 31.15
C GLY A 21 -10.54 -49.20 31.43
N LEU A 22 -10.32 -47.89 31.60
CA LEU A 22 -11.36 -46.96 32.05
C LEU A 22 -11.70 -45.95 30.97
N SER A 23 -13.01 -45.75 30.74
CA SER A 23 -13.53 -44.70 29.87
C SER A 23 -13.34 -43.31 30.49
N LEU A 24 -13.34 -42.27 29.66
CA LEU A 24 -13.24 -40.88 30.14
C LEU A 24 -14.40 -40.55 31.09
N GLU A 25 -15.58 -41.08 30.79
CA GLU A 25 -16.79 -40.93 31.58
C GLU A 25 -16.66 -41.58 32.96
N GLU A 26 -16.01 -42.74 33.07
CA GLU A 26 -15.74 -43.40 34.35
C GLU A 26 -14.70 -42.62 35.18
N ILE A 27 -13.71 -42.00 34.53
CA ILE A 27 -12.67 -41.20 35.20
C ILE A 27 -13.25 -39.88 35.72
N VAL A 28 -14.12 -39.22 34.94
CA VAL A 28 -14.72 -37.93 35.32
C VAL A 28 -15.76 -38.10 36.44
N ASN A 29 -16.47 -39.23 36.46
CA ASN A 29 -17.53 -39.51 37.44
C ASN A 29 -17.08 -40.42 38.60
N ASP A 30 -15.77 -40.53 38.83
CA ASP A 30 -15.24 -41.34 39.92
C ASP A 30 -15.76 -40.82 41.28
N PRO A 31 -16.57 -41.61 42.03
CA PRO A 31 -17.13 -41.18 43.30
C PRO A 31 -16.06 -40.92 44.37
N ASP A 32 -14.89 -41.55 44.23
CA ASP A 32 -13.77 -41.47 45.16
C ASP A 32 -12.79 -40.33 44.80
N ALA A 33 -12.98 -39.64 43.67
CA ALA A 33 -12.16 -38.49 43.29
C ALA A 33 -12.43 -37.26 44.18
N GLU A 34 -11.36 -36.58 44.58
CA GLU A 34 -11.42 -35.40 45.47
C GLU A 34 -11.96 -34.14 44.74
N ILE A 35 -11.80 -34.07 43.41
CA ILE A 35 -12.23 -32.94 42.58
C ILE A 35 -13.37 -33.41 41.66
N LYS A 36 -14.58 -32.89 41.87
CA LYS A 36 -15.81 -33.36 41.18
C LYS A 36 -16.46 -32.36 40.23
N ASP A 37 -16.07 -31.10 40.34
CA ASP A 37 -16.68 -30.00 39.58
C ASP A 37 -15.66 -28.88 39.32
N SER A 38 -16.04 -27.95 38.44
CA SER A 38 -15.17 -26.84 38.03
C SER A 38 -14.87 -25.85 39.15
N GLU A 39 -15.74 -25.69 40.15
CA GLU A 39 -15.53 -24.79 41.27
C GLU A 39 -14.52 -25.40 42.26
N SER A 40 -14.68 -26.68 42.59
CA SER A 40 -13.74 -27.48 43.38
C SER A 40 -12.36 -27.54 42.72
N ALA A 41 -12.29 -27.71 41.39
CA ALA A 41 -11.03 -27.69 40.64
C ALA A 41 -10.33 -26.34 40.72
N ARG A 42 -11.10 -25.24 40.62
CA ARG A 42 -10.56 -23.88 40.74
C ARG A 42 -10.00 -23.62 42.13
N LEU A 43 -10.75 -23.98 43.17
CA LEU A 43 -10.32 -23.79 44.56
C LEU A 43 -9.03 -24.55 44.86
N PHE A 44 -8.89 -25.77 44.33
CA PHE A 44 -7.67 -26.57 44.46
C PHE A 44 -6.47 -25.93 43.74
N LEU A 45 -6.66 -25.44 42.50
CA LEU A 45 -5.59 -24.79 41.75
C LEU A 45 -5.18 -23.45 42.38
N ASP A 46 -6.15 -22.65 42.84
CA ASP A 46 -5.90 -21.36 43.52
C ASP A 46 -5.18 -21.52 44.86
N GLN A 47 -5.29 -22.70 45.49
CA GLN A 47 -4.56 -23.00 46.72
C GLN A 47 -3.07 -23.31 46.48
N LEU A 48 -2.72 -23.87 45.32
CA LEU A 48 -1.40 -24.49 45.10
C LEU A 48 -0.59 -23.86 43.96
N TYR A 49 -1.23 -23.32 42.94
CA TYR A 49 -0.59 -22.97 41.66
C TYR A 49 -1.06 -21.64 41.03
N THR A 50 -2.19 -21.07 41.46
CA THR A 50 -2.74 -19.80 40.92
C THR A 50 -3.02 -18.77 42.02
N ILE A 51 -3.28 -17.52 41.64
CA ILE A 51 -3.54 -16.41 42.58
C ILE A 51 -5.04 -16.35 42.88
N GLN A 52 -5.41 -16.34 44.16
CA GLN A 52 -6.82 -16.28 44.58
C GLN A 52 -7.53 -15.04 44.04
N GLY A 53 -8.66 -15.26 43.35
CA GLY A 53 -9.57 -14.20 42.89
C GLY A 53 -9.41 -13.79 41.42
N GLU A 54 -8.36 -14.22 40.72
CA GLU A 54 -8.20 -14.00 39.28
C GLU A 54 -9.14 -14.92 38.47
N PRO A 55 -9.70 -14.46 37.33
CA PRO A 55 -10.50 -15.32 36.45
C PRO A 55 -9.62 -16.44 35.86
N THR A 56 -10.14 -17.66 35.87
CA THR A 56 -9.41 -18.84 35.35
C THR A 56 -9.34 -18.78 33.83
N THR A 57 -8.29 -18.15 33.30
CA THR A 57 -8.03 -18.13 31.86
C THR A 57 -7.25 -19.38 31.42
N PRO A 58 -7.31 -19.77 30.14
CA PRO A 58 -6.51 -20.89 29.62
C PRO A 58 -5.00 -20.72 29.86
N GLU A 59 -4.49 -19.49 29.90
CA GLU A 59 -3.09 -19.19 30.24
C GLU A 59 -2.76 -19.57 31.69
N HIS A 60 -3.66 -19.27 32.62
CA HIS A 60 -3.51 -19.67 34.02
C HIS A 60 -3.47 -21.20 34.16
N ILE A 61 -4.30 -21.92 33.41
CA ILE A 61 -4.31 -23.39 33.37
C ILE A 61 -2.99 -23.92 32.78
N SER A 62 -2.50 -23.31 31.69
CA SER A 62 -1.20 -23.66 31.09
C SER A 62 -0.05 -23.49 32.09
N HIS A 63 -0.02 -22.38 32.83
CA HIS A 63 0.97 -22.14 33.88
C HIS A 63 0.89 -23.17 35.01
N ALA A 64 -0.31 -23.48 35.50
CA ALA A 64 -0.50 -24.50 36.52
C ALA A 64 0.05 -25.87 36.05
N LEU A 65 -0.22 -26.27 34.80
CA LEU A 65 0.31 -27.51 34.24
C LEU A 65 1.84 -27.49 34.13
N PHE A 66 2.47 -26.36 33.80
CA PHE A 66 3.93 -26.24 33.85
C PHE A 66 4.48 -26.45 35.26
N TYR A 67 3.87 -25.86 36.29
CA TYR A 67 4.27 -26.07 37.68
C TYR A 67 4.10 -27.52 38.13
N ILE A 68 2.96 -28.14 37.80
CA ILE A 68 2.69 -29.57 38.10
C ILE A 68 3.74 -30.46 37.44
N SER A 69 4.19 -30.14 36.22
CA SER A 69 5.23 -30.91 35.52
C SER A 69 6.58 -30.92 36.25
N GLN A 70 6.82 -29.94 37.13
CA GLN A 70 8.03 -29.79 37.93
C GLN A 70 7.93 -30.43 39.32
N ALA A 71 6.77 -30.96 39.70
CA ALA A 71 6.57 -31.61 41.00
C ALA A 71 7.48 -32.83 41.19
N LYS A 72 7.96 -33.03 42.42
CA LYS A 72 8.77 -34.21 42.79
C LYS A 72 7.92 -35.48 42.66
N GLY A 73 8.41 -36.48 41.93
CA GLY A 73 7.71 -37.75 41.72
C GLY A 73 7.11 -37.93 40.31
N VAL A 74 7.07 -36.89 39.48
CA VAL A 74 6.59 -36.99 38.10
C VAL A 74 7.64 -37.68 37.21
N SER A 75 7.26 -38.78 36.55
CA SER A 75 8.13 -39.48 35.59
C SER A 75 8.41 -38.64 34.35
N ASN A 76 9.51 -38.89 33.63
CA ASN A 76 9.85 -38.13 32.42
C ASN A 76 8.75 -38.21 31.34
N THR A 77 8.10 -39.36 31.19
CA THR A 77 6.98 -39.52 30.25
C THR A 77 5.79 -38.66 30.66
N LEU A 78 5.42 -38.68 31.94
CA LEU A 78 4.29 -37.91 32.45
C LEU A 78 4.59 -36.40 32.36
N ARG A 79 5.83 -35.99 32.65
CA ARG A 79 6.27 -34.60 32.47
C ARG A 79 6.10 -34.13 31.04
N SER A 80 6.54 -34.91 30.06
CA SER A 80 6.38 -34.57 28.64
C SER A 80 4.91 -34.50 28.23
N ALA A 81 4.06 -35.41 28.71
CA ALA A 81 2.63 -35.39 28.44
C ALA A 81 1.96 -34.12 29.01
N ILE A 82 2.22 -33.79 30.28
CA ILE A 82 1.68 -32.59 30.94
C ILE A 82 2.12 -31.32 30.19
N ARG A 83 3.39 -31.22 29.80
CA ARG A 83 3.90 -30.07 29.05
C ARG A 83 3.30 -29.97 27.65
N ALA A 84 3.07 -31.09 26.97
CA ALA A 84 2.39 -31.09 25.67
C ALA A 84 0.95 -30.56 25.79
N THR A 85 0.20 -31.02 26.80
CA THR A 85 -1.14 -30.50 27.09
C THR A 85 -1.11 -29.01 27.43
N ALA A 86 -0.14 -28.55 28.23
CA ALA A 86 0.00 -27.14 28.57
C ALA A 86 0.23 -26.25 27.34
N TYR A 87 1.02 -26.72 26.36
CA TYR A 87 1.21 -26.01 25.10
C TYR A 87 -0.06 -25.97 24.24
N LEU A 88 -0.79 -27.09 24.14
CA LEU A 88 -2.04 -27.15 23.37
C LEU A 88 -3.14 -26.26 23.95
N VAL A 89 -3.27 -26.21 25.29
CA VAL A 89 -4.23 -25.31 25.95
C VAL A 89 -3.93 -23.85 25.64
N ARG A 90 -2.64 -23.47 25.61
CA ARG A 90 -2.22 -22.11 25.26
C ARG A 90 -2.48 -21.79 23.79
N ASP A 91 -2.24 -22.74 22.90
CA ASP A 91 -2.44 -22.58 21.45
C ASP A 91 -3.93 -22.38 21.11
N LEU A 92 -4.80 -23.22 21.68
CA LEU A 92 -6.26 -23.10 21.54
C LEU A 92 -6.78 -21.75 22.02
N ALA A 93 -6.29 -21.26 23.17
CA ALA A 93 -6.66 -19.95 23.69
C ALA A 93 -6.27 -18.80 22.75
N THR A 94 -5.05 -18.83 22.21
CA THR A 94 -4.62 -17.82 21.23
C THR A 94 -5.44 -17.85 19.94
N SER A 95 -5.90 -19.04 19.53
CA SER A 95 -6.77 -19.21 18.36
C SER A 95 -8.17 -18.62 18.59
N GLU A 96 -8.80 -18.92 19.73
CA GLU A 96 -10.13 -18.39 20.07
C GLU A 96 -10.12 -16.86 20.20
N ILE A 97 -9.08 -16.31 20.83
CA ILE A 97 -8.90 -14.85 20.94
C ILE A 97 -8.71 -14.23 19.54
N ALA A 98 -7.90 -14.85 18.67
CA ALA A 98 -7.69 -14.37 17.31
C ALA A 98 -8.98 -14.42 16.47
N GLU A 99 -9.77 -15.48 16.56
CA GLU A 99 -11.09 -15.58 15.91
C GLU A 99 -12.07 -14.51 16.42
N SER A 100 -12.10 -14.27 17.73
CA SER A 100 -12.93 -13.21 18.31
C SER A 100 -12.51 -11.82 17.85
N ILE A 101 -11.21 -11.52 17.79
CA ILE A 101 -10.69 -10.23 17.32
C ILE A 101 -11.01 -10.05 15.83
N THR A 102 -10.72 -11.04 15.01
CA THR A 102 -10.98 -10.98 13.56
C THR A 102 -12.46 -10.78 13.26
N LYS A 103 -13.36 -11.48 13.97
CA LYS A 103 -14.81 -11.27 13.87
C LYS A 103 -15.21 -9.85 14.27
N ALA A 104 -14.75 -9.36 15.42
CA ALA A 104 -15.09 -8.02 15.90
C ALA A 104 -14.56 -6.91 14.97
N VAL A 105 -13.36 -7.08 14.42
CA VAL A 105 -12.79 -6.15 13.42
C VAL A 105 -13.60 -6.19 12.13
N SER A 106 -14.01 -7.37 11.65
CA SER A 106 -14.84 -7.51 10.45
C SER A 106 -16.18 -6.79 10.60
N GLU A 107 -16.90 -7.01 11.71
CA GLU A 107 -18.20 -6.39 11.98
C GLU A 107 -18.10 -4.85 12.08
N ARG A 108 -17.03 -4.35 12.71
CA ARG A 108 -16.76 -2.91 12.79
C ARG A 108 -16.40 -2.30 11.44
N LEU A 109 -15.62 -3.01 10.63
CA LEU A 109 -15.23 -2.56 9.30
C LEU A 109 -16.44 -2.48 8.39
N GLU A 110 -17.32 -3.49 8.40
CA GLU A 110 -18.57 -3.47 7.63
C GLU A 110 -19.44 -2.26 7.99
N THR A 111 -19.64 -2.02 9.29
CA THR A 111 -20.43 -0.89 9.78
C THR A 111 -19.81 0.45 9.38
N SER A 112 -18.48 0.59 9.56
CA SER A 112 -17.76 1.83 9.27
C SER A 112 -17.68 2.12 7.77
N VAL A 113 -17.43 1.10 6.94
CA VAL A 113 -17.32 1.24 5.49
C VAL A 113 -18.67 1.59 4.89
N VAL A 114 -19.75 0.93 5.32
CA VAL A 114 -21.11 1.27 4.89
C VAL A 114 -21.47 2.71 5.29
N ALA A 115 -21.22 3.10 6.55
CA ALA A 115 -21.51 4.45 7.02
C ALA A 115 -20.71 5.54 6.26
N ALA A 116 -19.46 5.27 5.88
CA ALA A 116 -18.62 6.22 5.16
C ALA A 116 -18.94 6.29 3.65
N ILE A 117 -19.22 5.16 3.01
CA ILE A 117 -19.39 5.07 1.56
C ILE A 117 -20.83 5.38 1.14
N SER A 118 -21.85 4.96 1.90
CA SER A 118 -23.26 5.15 1.53
C SER A 118 -23.63 6.62 1.22
N PRO A 119 -23.21 7.63 2.00
CA PRO A 119 -23.48 9.03 1.68
C PRO A 119 -22.80 9.50 0.38
N GLN A 120 -21.62 8.96 0.07
CA GLN A 120 -20.89 9.32 -1.15
C GLN A 120 -21.56 8.71 -2.39
N VAL A 121 -21.98 7.45 -2.31
CA VAL A 121 -22.74 6.77 -3.36
C VAL A 121 -24.06 7.50 -3.63
N ALA A 122 -24.76 7.94 -2.59
CA ALA A 122 -25.97 8.76 -2.74
C ALA A 122 -25.70 10.08 -3.48
N LYS A 123 -24.62 10.81 -3.14
CA LYS A 123 -24.23 12.05 -3.84
C LYS A 123 -23.90 11.80 -5.32
N ILE A 124 -23.21 10.71 -5.63
CA ILE A 124 -22.87 10.34 -7.01
C ILE A 124 -24.13 10.04 -7.81
N LEU A 125 -25.08 9.29 -7.24
CA LEU A 125 -26.37 9.00 -7.87
C LEU A 125 -27.17 10.28 -8.14
N SER A 126 -27.28 11.18 -7.15
CA SER A 126 -27.96 12.47 -7.35
C SER A 126 -27.29 13.35 -8.39
N ALA A 127 -25.95 13.37 -8.45
CA ALA A 127 -25.23 14.10 -9.49
C ALA A 127 -25.48 13.51 -10.88
N SER A 128 -25.57 12.17 -10.98
CA SER A 128 -25.91 11.48 -12.21
C SER A 128 -27.32 11.84 -12.69
N GLU A 129 -28.31 11.85 -11.81
CA GLU A 129 -29.69 12.27 -12.14
C GLU A 129 -29.78 13.72 -12.60
N ASN A 130 -28.98 14.61 -12.01
CA ASN A 130 -28.90 16.00 -12.45
C ASN A 130 -28.27 16.11 -13.85
N LEU A 131 -27.23 15.33 -14.13
CA LEU A 131 -26.56 15.33 -15.44
C LEU A 131 -27.48 14.77 -16.53
N THR A 132 -28.29 13.73 -16.24
CA THR A 132 -29.29 13.22 -17.20
C THR A 132 -30.34 14.28 -17.51
N LYS A 133 -30.84 15.01 -16.50
CA LYS A 133 -31.79 16.12 -16.72
C LYS A 133 -31.19 17.24 -17.56
N ILE A 134 -29.94 17.64 -17.28
CA ILE A 134 -29.25 18.67 -18.09
C ILE A 134 -29.10 18.20 -19.54
N ASN A 135 -28.85 16.91 -19.76
CA ASN A 135 -28.76 16.36 -21.11
C ASN A 135 -30.13 16.38 -21.83
N GLU A 136 -31.21 16.02 -21.14
CA GLU A 136 -32.58 16.14 -21.67
C GLU A 136 -32.93 17.60 -22.01
N ASP A 137 -32.62 18.55 -21.13
CA ASP A 137 -32.83 19.97 -21.35
C ASP A 137 -32.01 20.48 -22.56
N ALA A 138 -30.77 20.02 -22.73
CA ALA A 138 -29.94 20.36 -23.87
C ALA A 138 -30.49 19.80 -25.20
N GLU A 139 -31.04 18.58 -25.19
CA GLU A 139 -31.69 17.98 -26.35
C GLU A 139 -32.96 18.76 -26.74
N THR A 140 -33.78 19.18 -25.78
CA THR A 140 -34.96 20.03 -26.04
C THR A 140 -34.59 21.43 -26.55
N LEU A 141 -33.49 22.02 -26.07
CA LEU A 141 -33.01 23.31 -26.57
C LEU A 141 -32.46 23.19 -28.00
N SER A 142 -31.76 22.10 -28.30
CA SER A 142 -31.24 21.80 -29.63
C SER A 142 -32.37 21.61 -30.65
N SER A 143 -33.45 20.92 -30.28
CA SER A 143 -34.63 20.78 -31.15
C SER A 143 -35.34 22.12 -31.38
N HIS A 144 -35.43 23.00 -30.38
CA HIS A 144 -35.98 24.35 -30.56
C HIS A 144 -35.10 25.29 -31.43
N ILE A 145 -33.78 25.14 -31.41
CA ILE A 145 -32.87 25.91 -32.28
C ILE A 145 -33.01 25.48 -33.75
N THR A 146 -33.13 24.18 -34.00
CA THR A 146 -33.34 23.66 -35.37
C THR A 146 -34.70 24.05 -35.97
N GLU A 147 -35.73 24.26 -35.15
CA GLU A 147 -37.06 24.71 -35.60
C GLU A 147 -37.10 26.22 -35.91
N LYS A 148 -36.30 27.04 -35.21
CA LYS A 148 -36.33 28.51 -35.34
C LYS A 148 -35.42 29.05 -36.45
N ASP A 149 -34.38 28.32 -36.84
CA ASP A 149 -33.40 28.77 -37.84
C ASP A 149 -33.68 28.28 -39.28
N MET A 150 -34.74 27.50 -39.53
CA MET A 150 -35.10 27.02 -40.88
C MET A 150 -36.01 27.98 -41.68
N LYS A 151 -36.09 29.26 -41.31
CA LYS A 151 -36.91 30.27 -42.02
C LYS A 151 -36.21 31.57 -42.43
N THR A 152 -34.90 31.72 -42.22
CA THR A 152 -34.20 32.92 -42.68
C THR A 152 -32.82 32.56 -43.24
N PHE A 153 -32.58 32.94 -44.50
CA PHE A 153 -31.35 32.79 -45.30
C PHE A 153 -31.12 31.47 -46.06
N ILE A 154 -31.88 31.29 -47.15
CA ILE A 154 -31.34 30.66 -48.37
C ILE A 154 -31.49 31.65 -49.52
N ALA A 155 -30.45 32.45 -49.74
CA ALA A 155 -30.15 33.01 -51.05
C ALA A 155 -28.65 33.28 -51.14
N THR A 156 -27.99 32.53 -52.04
CA THR A 156 -26.74 32.85 -52.72
C THR A 156 -25.42 32.31 -52.13
N GLN A 157 -24.93 31.31 -52.87
CA GLN A 157 -23.53 30.96 -53.18
C GLN A 157 -22.76 29.89 -52.38
N ASN A 158 -22.44 28.85 -53.16
CA ASN A 158 -21.21 28.07 -53.20
C ASN A 158 -20.95 27.04 -52.11
N ARG A 159 -21.32 25.82 -52.47
CA ARG A 159 -20.77 24.53 -52.04
C ARG A 159 -19.24 24.59 -51.90
N ALA A 160 -18.78 24.59 -50.65
CA ALA A 160 -17.45 24.12 -50.27
C ALA A 160 -17.57 23.26 -49.02
N ILE A 161 -16.89 22.11 -49.04
CA ILE A 161 -16.86 21.07 -48.02
C ILE A 161 -16.39 21.68 -46.68
N PRO A 162 -17.02 21.38 -45.53
CA PRO A 162 -16.52 21.85 -44.24
C PRO A 162 -15.14 21.23 -43.95
N PRO A 163 -14.15 22.01 -43.45
CA PRO A 163 -12.85 21.46 -43.11
C PRO A 163 -13.02 20.50 -41.93
N THR A 164 -12.54 19.27 -42.10
CA THR A 164 -12.44 18.30 -41.02
C THR A 164 -11.63 18.89 -39.86
N PRO A 165 -12.06 18.72 -38.60
CA PRO A 165 -11.32 19.21 -37.46
C PRO A 165 -9.92 18.58 -37.46
N TYR A 166 -8.90 19.36 -37.08
CA TYR A 166 -7.47 18.99 -37.13
C TYR A 166 -7.15 17.60 -36.52
N ARG A 167 -7.95 17.19 -35.51
CA ARG A 167 -7.91 15.86 -34.92
C ARG A 167 -8.09 14.73 -35.94
N ASP A 168 -9.03 14.86 -36.87
CA ASP A 168 -9.38 13.82 -37.82
C ASP A 168 -8.33 13.72 -38.95
N ALA A 169 -7.70 14.84 -39.31
CA ALA A 169 -6.59 14.88 -40.27
C ALA A 169 -5.33 14.16 -39.75
N LEU A 170 -5.06 14.22 -38.45
CA LEU A 170 -3.96 13.48 -37.81
C LEU A 170 -4.26 11.98 -37.72
N ALA A 171 -5.52 11.60 -37.50
CA ALA A 171 -5.94 10.21 -37.43
C ALA A 171 -5.95 9.51 -38.80
N SER A 172 -6.15 10.26 -39.89
CA SER A 172 -6.22 9.73 -41.25
C SER A 172 -4.88 9.63 -41.99
N THR A 173 -3.77 10.00 -41.37
CA THR A 173 -2.46 9.98 -42.05
C THR A 173 -1.88 8.57 -42.06
N PRO A 174 -1.63 7.95 -43.23
CA PRO A 174 -0.97 6.65 -43.30
C PRO A 174 0.48 6.75 -42.77
N PRO A 175 1.02 5.69 -42.15
CA PRO A 175 2.32 5.76 -41.51
C PRO A 175 3.41 6.03 -42.56
N ASN A 176 4.08 7.17 -42.42
CA ASN A 176 5.27 7.49 -43.19
C ASN A 176 6.43 6.62 -42.69
N PRO A 177 7.08 5.80 -43.55
CA PRO A 177 8.18 4.92 -43.15
C PRO A 177 9.44 5.66 -42.66
N ASN A 178 9.50 6.99 -42.80
CA ASN A 178 10.64 7.82 -42.35
C ASN A 178 10.40 8.56 -41.01
N GLN A 179 9.32 8.29 -40.28
CA GLN A 179 9.17 8.83 -38.93
C GLN A 179 10.02 8.03 -37.94
N ILE A 180 10.95 8.74 -37.28
CA ILE A 180 11.67 8.27 -36.09
C ILE A 180 10.61 7.76 -35.11
N PRO A 181 10.69 6.50 -34.63
CA PRO A 181 9.69 5.96 -33.71
C PRO A 181 9.69 6.82 -32.44
N LEU A 182 8.66 7.66 -32.28
CA LEU A 182 8.32 8.21 -30.98
C LEU A 182 8.01 6.97 -30.12
N GLY A 183 8.85 6.73 -29.11
CA GLY A 183 8.93 5.47 -28.38
C GLY A 183 7.56 4.88 -28.07
N LYS A 184 7.46 3.54 -28.13
CA LYS A 184 6.25 2.73 -27.83
C LYS A 184 5.34 3.48 -26.86
N ARG A 185 4.16 3.88 -27.31
CA ARG A 185 3.16 4.55 -26.46
C ARG A 185 2.85 3.60 -25.31
N LEU A 186 3.49 3.83 -24.17
CA LEU A 186 3.33 3.01 -22.97
C LEU A 186 1.85 3.08 -22.58
N SER A 187 1.27 1.95 -22.16
CA SER A 187 -0.14 1.94 -21.78
C SER A 187 -0.37 2.98 -20.66
N PRO A 188 -1.57 3.60 -20.60
CA PRO A 188 -1.90 4.51 -19.51
C PRO A 188 -1.65 3.91 -18.13
N GLU A 189 -1.86 2.60 -17.98
CA GLU A 189 -1.58 1.83 -16.76
C GLU A 189 -0.09 1.77 -16.43
N TYR A 190 0.78 1.55 -17.43
CA TYR A 190 2.22 1.58 -17.24
C TYR A 190 2.69 2.98 -16.81
N ALA A 191 2.19 4.03 -17.47
CA ALA A 191 2.49 5.41 -17.10
C ALA A 191 2.06 5.73 -15.65
N LYS A 192 0.87 5.26 -15.25
CA LYS A 192 0.33 5.42 -13.89
C LYS A 192 1.16 4.65 -12.86
N ALA A 193 1.56 3.42 -13.14
CA ALA A 193 2.42 2.63 -12.25
C ALA A 193 3.78 3.30 -12.04
N HIS A 194 4.40 3.79 -13.11
CA HIS A 194 5.66 4.54 -13.01
C HIS A 194 5.50 5.88 -12.29
N ALA A 195 4.37 6.58 -12.46
CA ALA A 195 4.09 7.80 -11.70
C ALA A 195 4.01 7.50 -10.19
N ALA A 196 3.26 6.48 -9.80
CA ALA A 196 3.11 6.07 -8.40
C ALA A 196 4.45 5.68 -7.74
N ILE A 197 5.35 5.02 -8.48
CA ILE A 197 6.71 4.74 -7.96
C ILE A 197 7.48 6.04 -7.72
N LYS A 198 7.42 6.98 -8.67
CA LYS A 198 8.14 8.26 -8.57
C LYS A 198 7.63 9.15 -7.44
N GLU A 199 6.34 9.07 -7.12
CA GLU A 199 5.73 9.81 -6.01
C GLU A 199 6.25 9.37 -4.64
N ARG A 200 6.73 8.12 -4.53
CA ARG A 200 7.36 7.56 -3.33
C ARG A 200 8.86 7.84 -3.22
N GLN A 201 9.43 8.50 -4.23
CA GLN A 201 10.86 8.74 -4.33
C GLN A 201 11.27 10.14 -3.88
N ILE A 202 12.42 10.20 -3.21
CA ILE A 202 13.08 11.44 -2.80
C ILE A 202 14.51 11.41 -3.32
N LEU A 203 14.93 12.49 -3.97
CA LEU A 203 16.29 12.70 -4.41
C LEU A 203 17.00 13.61 -3.41
N ILE A 204 18.06 13.10 -2.81
CA ILE A 204 18.94 13.82 -1.89
C ILE A 204 20.21 14.14 -2.65
N ASP A 205 20.60 15.41 -2.64
CA ASP A 205 21.87 15.88 -3.14
C ASP A 205 22.77 16.21 -1.95
N PRO A 206 23.76 15.36 -1.61
CA PRO A 206 24.61 15.58 -0.45
C PRO A 206 25.59 16.76 -0.61
N GLY A 207 25.72 17.35 -1.80
CA GLY A 207 26.72 18.38 -2.06
C GLY A 207 28.12 17.80 -2.24
N SER A 208 29.01 18.57 -2.87
CA SER A 208 30.30 18.07 -3.37
C SER A 208 31.28 17.60 -2.28
N ASN A 209 31.13 18.09 -1.05
CA ASN A 209 32.07 17.87 0.05
C ASN A 209 31.45 17.08 1.24
N HIS A 210 30.39 16.32 1.01
CA HIS A 210 29.73 15.60 2.10
C HIS A 210 30.59 14.46 2.65
N HIS A 211 30.97 14.55 3.92
CA HIS A 211 31.81 13.53 4.56
C HIS A 211 31.09 12.19 4.78
N LEU A 212 29.75 12.22 4.94
CA LEU A 212 28.95 11.04 5.30
C LEU A 212 28.19 10.39 4.11
N LEU A 213 28.10 11.07 2.97
CA LEU A 213 27.25 10.69 1.84
C LEU A 213 28.01 10.92 0.53
N ASN A 214 29.17 10.28 0.41
CA ASN A 214 30.03 10.36 -0.77
C ASN A 214 30.16 9.00 -1.47
N SER A 215 30.83 9.00 -2.63
CA SER A 215 31.07 7.79 -3.44
C SER A 215 32.03 6.79 -2.79
N THR A 216 32.77 7.18 -1.75
CA THR A 216 33.68 6.28 -1.02
C THR A 216 33.04 5.67 0.23
N THR A 217 31.87 6.16 0.65
CA THR A 217 31.11 5.63 1.78
C THR A 217 30.42 4.32 1.38
N SER A 218 30.46 3.31 2.27
CA SER A 218 29.79 2.04 1.99
C SER A 218 28.28 2.21 1.91
N ARG A 219 27.62 1.38 1.11
CA ARG A 219 26.16 1.43 0.94
C ARG A 219 25.43 1.22 2.27
N GLU A 220 25.95 0.35 3.12
CA GLU A 220 25.39 0.03 4.44
C GLU A 220 25.40 1.27 5.35
N THR A 221 26.52 2.00 5.37
CA THR A 221 26.65 3.24 6.15
C THR A 221 25.66 4.31 5.68
N ILE A 222 25.47 4.44 4.36
CA ILE A 222 24.47 5.34 3.79
C ILE A 222 23.05 4.93 4.23
N ILE A 223 22.74 3.63 4.19
CA ILE A 223 21.44 3.11 4.65
C ILE A 223 21.20 3.47 6.12
N ASP A 224 22.20 3.27 6.97
CA ASP A 224 22.08 3.53 8.41
C ASP A 224 21.88 5.03 8.68
N HIS A 225 22.60 5.90 7.99
CA HIS A 225 22.39 7.35 8.09
C HIS A 225 21.00 7.78 7.62
N ILE A 226 20.51 7.21 6.51
CA ILE A 226 19.16 7.49 6.01
C ILE A 226 18.10 7.00 7.00
N LYS A 227 18.25 5.80 7.57
CA LYS A 227 17.33 5.27 8.59
C LYS A 227 17.29 6.16 9.83
N GLN A 228 18.44 6.58 10.35
CA GLN A 228 18.50 7.50 11.47
C GLN A 228 17.86 8.86 11.14
N ALA A 229 17.99 9.34 9.89
CA ALA A 229 17.31 10.54 9.45
C ALA A 229 15.79 10.35 9.37
N LEU A 230 15.30 9.19 8.92
CA LEU A 230 13.88 8.84 8.93
C LEU A 230 13.32 8.78 10.35
N GLU A 231 14.03 8.14 11.29
CA GLU A 231 13.62 8.08 12.70
C GLU A 231 13.53 9.48 13.35
N SER A 232 14.36 10.44 12.92
CA SER A 232 14.34 11.80 13.47
C SER A 232 13.10 12.62 13.10
N VAL A 233 12.42 12.24 12.01
CA VAL A 233 11.17 12.87 11.55
C VAL A 233 9.93 12.03 11.87
N ASP A 234 10.14 10.86 12.47
CA ASP A 234 9.06 10.01 12.92
C ASP A 234 8.34 10.65 14.12
N ARG A 235 7.01 10.69 14.04
CA ARG A 235 6.15 11.31 15.05
C ARG A 235 4.93 10.42 15.22
N ILE A 236 4.33 10.48 16.42
CA ILE A 236 3.13 9.67 16.77
C ILE A 236 1.96 9.88 15.79
N ASP A 237 1.86 11.07 15.19
CA ASP A 237 0.83 11.44 14.21
C ASP A 237 1.35 11.44 12.75
N GLY A 238 2.52 10.85 12.51
CA GLY A 238 3.15 10.75 11.19
C GLY A 238 2.74 9.48 10.44
N PRO A 239 2.94 9.43 9.11
CA PRO A 239 2.74 8.19 8.34
C PRO A 239 3.80 7.15 8.70
N ASP A 240 3.49 5.86 8.52
CA ASP A 240 4.50 4.81 8.58
C ASP A 240 5.57 5.05 7.50
N MET A 241 6.84 5.18 7.92
CA MET A 241 7.96 5.54 7.06
C MET A 241 8.97 4.42 6.98
N GLN A 242 8.89 3.60 5.93
CA GLN A 242 9.82 2.50 5.70
C GLN A 242 10.64 2.71 4.42
N LEU A 243 11.96 2.56 4.53
CA LEU A 243 12.86 2.59 3.40
C LEU A 243 12.74 1.29 2.58
N LYS A 244 12.22 1.38 1.36
CA LYS A 244 12.11 0.24 0.43
C LYS A 244 13.37 0.02 -0.38
N SER A 245 13.93 1.11 -0.92
CA SER A 245 15.11 1.02 -1.76
C SER A 245 15.97 2.27 -1.66
N ILE A 246 17.26 2.08 -1.93
CA ILE A 246 18.25 3.14 -2.03
C ILE A 246 19.13 2.90 -3.25
N ALA A 247 19.34 3.95 -4.04
CA ALA A 247 20.21 3.95 -5.20
C ALA A 247 21.10 5.20 -5.19
N GLN A 248 22.41 4.99 -5.28
CA GLN A 248 23.37 6.06 -5.48
C GLN A 248 23.53 6.32 -6.98
N LEU A 249 23.40 7.58 -7.38
CA LEU A 249 23.52 8.03 -8.76
C LEU A 249 24.96 8.44 -9.07
N ARG A 250 25.30 8.49 -10.37
CA ARG A 250 26.66 8.85 -10.85
C ARG A 250 27.10 10.26 -10.46
N ASN A 251 26.15 11.14 -10.16
CA ASN A 251 26.40 12.50 -9.70
C ASN A 251 26.43 12.61 -8.16
N ASN A 252 26.69 11.52 -7.45
CA ASN A 252 26.63 11.39 -5.99
C ASN A 252 25.26 11.65 -5.36
N GLY A 253 24.21 11.90 -6.16
CA GLY A 253 22.84 12.01 -5.66
C GLY A 253 22.36 10.67 -5.11
N ILE A 254 21.59 10.70 -4.04
CA ILE A 254 21.02 9.52 -3.40
C ILE A 254 19.53 9.53 -3.63
N LEU A 255 19.03 8.53 -4.36
CA LEU A 255 17.62 8.32 -4.59
C LEU A 255 17.11 7.28 -3.59
N ILE A 256 16.17 7.67 -2.74
CA ILE A 256 15.47 6.76 -1.83
C ILE A 256 14.04 6.56 -2.29
N GLU A 257 13.50 5.36 -2.06
CA GLU A 257 12.09 5.04 -2.24
C GLU A 257 11.50 4.60 -0.91
N LEU A 258 10.34 5.17 -0.58
CA LEU A 258 9.60 4.85 0.64
C LEU A 258 8.43 3.91 0.36
N ASN A 259 7.86 3.37 1.43
CA ASN A 259 6.68 2.51 1.39
C ASN A 259 5.45 3.19 0.78
N SER A 260 5.24 4.49 1.01
CA SER A 260 4.06 5.26 0.59
C SER A 260 4.39 6.64 0.01
N GLN A 261 3.45 7.22 -0.75
CA GLN A 261 3.55 8.59 -1.25
C GLN A 261 3.44 9.60 -0.12
N GLU A 262 2.60 9.29 0.87
CA GLU A 262 2.39 10.11 2.07
C GLU A 262 3.69 10.26 2.87
N ALA A 263 4.43 9.17 3.08
CA ALA A 263 5.76 9.22 3.70
C ALA A 263 6.73 10.13 2.93
N ALA A 264 6.70 10.08 1.60
CA ALA A 264 7.57 10.93 0.78
C ALA A 264 7.16 12.41 0.83
N ALA A 265 5.86 12.70 0.86
CA ALA A 265 5.33 14.05 1.03
C ALA A 265 5.62 14.60 2.43
N TRP A 266 5.52 13.76 3.47
CA TRP A 266 5.81 14.10 4.85
C TRP A 266 7.23 14.61 5.03
N ILE A 267 8.23 13.91 4.47
CA ILE A 267 9.63 14.35 4.50
C ILE A 267 9.83 15.67 3.74
N LYS A 268 9.10 15.88 2.63
CA LYS A 268 9.24 17.11 1.82
C LYS A 268 8.61 18.34 2.48
N ALA A 269 7.71 18.16 3.45
CA ALA A 269 7.10 19.27 4.18
C ALA A 269 8.16 20.05 4.96
N ALA A 270 8.11 21.38 4.92
CA ALA A 270 9.16 22.27 5.44
C ALA A 270 9.75 21.90 6.82
N PRO A 271 8.97 21.71 7.90
CA PRO A 271 9.54 21.41 9.23
C PRO A 271 10.23 20.03 9.30
N ASN A 272 9.70 19.06 8.56
CA ASN A 272 10.25 17.70 8.52
C ASN A 272 11.48 17.65 7.61
N LYS A 273 11.46 18.37 6.48
CA LYS A 273 12.59 18.51 5.56
C LYS A 273 13.81 19.07 6.28
N GLU A 274 13.63 20.11 7.08
CA GLU A 274 14.72 20.71 7.87
C GLU A 274 15.28 19.72 8.90
N THR A 275 14.40 19.05 9.65
CA THR A 275 14.80 18.05 10.65
C THR A 275 15.56 16.88 10.00
N PHE A 276 15.05 16.37 8.89
CA PHE A 276 15.65 15.28 8.12
C PHE A 276 17.04 15.66 7.58
N LEU A 277 17.16 16.83 6.96
CA LEU A 277 18.43 17.32 6.42
C LEU A 277 19.44 17.64 7.53
N ALA A 278 19.00 18.24 8.64
CA ALA A 278 19.85 18.50 9.79
C ALA A 278 20.43 17.20 10.37
N ARG A 279 19.66 16.10 10.36
CA ARG A 279 20.13 14.80 10.82
C ARG A 279 21.13 14.14 9.87
N LEU A 280 20.97 14.33 8.55
CA LEU A 280 21.97 13.89 7.57
C LEU A 280 23.28 14.69 7.67
N GLY A 281 23.19 15.93 8.17
CA GLY A 281 24.32 16.84 8.30
C GLY A 281 24.77 17.39 6.94
N GLY A 282 25.86 18.16 6.96
CA GLY A 282 26.47 18.73 5.75
C GLY A 282 25.58 19.67 4.94
N GLU A 283 26.01 19.99 3.71
CA GLU A 283 25.24 20.79 2.74
C GLU A 283 24.28 19.91 1.91
N ALA A 284 23.57 18.99 2.56
CA ALA A 284 22.62 18.12 1.89
C ALA A 284 21.32 18.88 1.56
N ALA A 285 20.77 18.66 0.37
CA ALA A 285 19.51 19.25 -0.08
C ALA A 285 18.59 18.20 -0.71
N ILE A 286 17.29 18.29 -0.42
CA ILE A 286 16.28 17.54 -1.16
C ILE A 286 15.97 18.28 -2.46
N LYS A 287 16.19 17.61 -3.60
CA LYS A 287 15.90 18.15 -4.93
C LYS A 287 14.49 17.77 -5.39
N ASP A 288 13.77 18.77 -5.88
CA ASP A 288 12.52 18.54 -6.57
C ASP A 288 12.73 17.85 -7.91
N ARG A 289 11.77 17.01 -8.27
CA ARG A 289 11.83 16.25 -9.52
C ARG A 289 11.45 17.17 -10.67
N GLN A 290 12.41 17.41 -11.56
CA GLN A 290 12.19 18.15 -12.80
C GLN A 290 11.78 17.19 -13.92
N TYR A 291 10.87 17.66 -14.78
CA TYR A 291 10.42 16.93 -15.96
C TYR A 291 10.75 17.72 -17.22
N ASN A 292 11.31 17.04 -18.22
CA ASN A 292 11.54 17.64 -19.53
C ASN A 292 10.22 17.63 -20.31
N ILE A 293 9.71 18.81 -20.65
CA ILE A 293 8.51 18.99 -21.46
C ILE A 293 8.92 19.57 -22.81
N VAL A 294 8.35 19.05 -23.89
CA VAL A 294 8.53 19.61 -25.23
C VAL A 294 7.36 20.54 -25.51
N ILE A 295 7.66 21.83 -25.67
CA ILE A 295 6.67 22.85 -26.00
C ILE A 295 6.77 23.16 -27.50
N PRO A 296 5.73 22.89 -28.30
CA PRO A 296 5.70 23.27 -29.70
C PRO A 296 5.39 24.77 -29.86
N PHE A 297 5.75 25.34 -31.01
CA PHE A 297 5.35 26.69 -31.44
C PHE A 297 5.82 27.86 -30.56
N LEU A 298 6.91 27.70 -29.80
CA LEU A 298 7.55 28.84 -29.14
C LEU A 298 8.15 29.79 -30.18
N PRO A 299 7.81 31.10 -30.20
CA PRO A 299 8.37 32.05 -31.15
C PRO A 299 9.90 32.11 -31.05
N ILE A 300 10.61 32.13 -32.19
CA ILE A 300 12.08 32.22 -32.22
C ILE A 300 12.62 33.54 -31.67
N THR A 301 11.78 34.56 -31.57
CA THR A 301 12.07 35.85 -30.94
C THR A 301 12.06 35.78 -29.41
N THR A 302 11.64 34.64 -28.83
CA THR A 302 11.63 34.43 -27.37
C THR A 302 13.07 34.30 -26.90
N ASP A 303 13.49 35.23 -26.05
CA ASP A 303 14.81 35.22 -25.42
C ASP A 303 14.80 34.24 -24.24
N THR A 304 15.35 33.05 -24.46
CA THR A 304 15.43 31.95 -23.48
C THR A 304 16.49 32.18 -22.41
N GLU A 305 17.44 33.08 -22.64
CA GLU A 305 18.55 33.36 -21.72
C GLU A 305 18.19 34.43 -20.69
N ARG A 306 17.17 35.24 -20.99
CA ARG A 306 16.65 36.25 -20.06
C ARG A 306 15.88 35.57 -18.91
N PRO A 307 16.31 35.76 -17.64
CA PRO A 307 15.66 35.12 -16.49
C PRO A 307 14.18 35.50 -16.33
N GLU A 308 13.81 36.72 -16.70
CA GLU A 308 12.43 37.23 -16.59
C GLU A 308 11.46 36.51 -17.55
N THR A 309 11.93 36.09 -18.72
CA THR A 309 11.09 35.38 -19.70
C THR A 309 10.40 34.17 -19.10
N LEU A 310 11.10 33.40 -18.25
CA LEU A 310 10.52 32.24 -17.58
C LEU A 310 9.42 32.64 -16.59
N ARG A 311 9.61 33.75 -15.87
CA ARG A 311 8.64 34.26 -14.89
C ARG A 311 7.41 34.82 -15.57
N ASP A 312 7.60 35.51 -16.70
CA ASP A 312 6.50 35.98 -17.54
C ASP A 312 5.70 34.83 -18.12
N MET A 313 6.39 33.78 -18.61
CA MET A 313 5.74 32.56 -19.07
C MET A 313 4.95 31.87 -17.95
N GLU A 314 5.50 31.80 -16.75
CA GLU A 314 4.80 31.23 -15.60
C GLU A 314 3.53 32.01 -15.26
N SER A 315 3.65 33.33 -15.15
CA SER A 315 2.55 34.24 -14.86
C SER A 315 1.46 34.18 -15.94
N ALA A 316 1.84 34.27 -17.22
CA ALA A 316 0.91 34.23 -18.35
C ALA A 316 0.15 32.90 -18.48
N ASN A 317 0.73 31.80 -17.98
CA ASN A 317 0.13 30.47 -18.01
C ASN A 317 -0.47 30.02 -16.67
N ASN A 318 -0.57 30.91 -15.67
CA ASN A 318 -1.10 30.62 -14.34
C ASN A 318 -0.42 29.43 -13.65
N ILE A 319 0.89 29.26 -13.83
CA ILE A 319 1.67 28.25 -13.10
C ILE A 319 2.47 28.91 -11.98
N PRO A 320 2.74 28.20 -10.86
CA PRO A 320 3.48 28.77 -9.75
C PRO A 320 4.84 29.30 -10.16
N GLN A 321 5.22 30.45 -9.60
CA GLN A 321 6.53 31.03 -9.85
C GLN A 321 7.62 30.05 -9.37
N GLY A 322 8.63 29.82 -10.20
CA GLY A 322 9.70 28.84 -9.90
C GLY A 322 9.49 27.46 -10.52
N SER A 323 8.33 27.19 -11.14
CA SER A 323 8.01 25.89 -11.75
C SER A 323 8.91 25.54 -12.94
N ILE A 324 9.31 26.53 -13.74
CA ILE A 324 10.23 26.36 -14.86
C ILE A 324 11.65 26.60 -14.36
N SER A 325 12.43 25.53 -14.28
CA SER A 325 13.83 25.59 -13.85
C SER A 325 14.79 26.00 -14.97
N GLN A 326 14.54 25.53 -16.20
CA GLN A 326 15.35 25.85 -17.37
C GLN A 326 14.52 25.65 -18.65
N ILE A 327 14.82 26.44 -19.67
CA ILE A 327 14.34 26.24 -21.04
C ILE A 327 15.54 26.15 -21.99
N LYS A 328 15.45 25.33 -23.03
CA LYS A 328 16.45 25.27 -24.09
C LYS A 328 15.83 24.87 -25.42
N TRP A 329 16.39 25.36 -26.51
CA TRP A 329 16.00 24.92 -27.84
C TRP A 329 16.43 23.48 -28.11
N ILE A 330 15.51 22.65 -28.60
CA ILE A 330 15.84 21.30 -29.09
C ILE A 330 16.76 21.38 -30.32
N LYS A 331 16.49 22.35 -31.19
CA LYS A 331 17.34 22.73 -32.31
C LYS A 331 17.61 24.22 -32.22
N ASP A 332 18.87 24.59 -32.16
CA ASP A 332 19.32 25.99 -32.14
C ASP A 332 18.67 26.78 -33.29
N PRO A 333 17.92 27.87 -33.02
CA PRO A 333 17.29 28.69 -34.06
C PRO A 333 18.29 29.20 -35.10
N ALA A 334 19.53 29.51 -34.71
CA ALA A 334 20.57 30.00 -35.61
C ALA A 334 21.04 28.95 -36.63
N LYS A 335 20.79 27.66 -36.36
CA LYS A 335 21.19 26.53 -37.20
C LYS A 335 20.03 25.94 -38.02
N ARG A 336 18.90 26.64 -38.10
CA ARG A 336 17.71 26.21 -38.86
C ARG A 336 17.62 26.83 -40.26
N ALA A 337 18.59 27.66 -40.64
CA ALA A 337 18.70 28.26 -41.97
C ALA A 337 19.03 27.23 -43.04
#